data_AF-A0A9D1VT82-F1
#
_entry.id   AF-A0A9D1VT82-F1
#
_cell.length_a   1.000
_cell.length_b   1.000
_cell.length_c   1.000
_cell.angle_alpha   90.00
_cell.angle_beta   90.00
_cell.angle_gamma   90.00
#
_symmetry.space_group_name_H-M   'P 1'
#
loop_
_entity.id
_entity.type
_entity.pdbx_description
1 polymer ?
#
loop_
_entity_poly.entity_id
_entity_poly.type
_entity_poly.pdbx_seq_one_letter_code
_entity_poly.pdbx_strand_id
1 'polypeptide(L)'
;LREIYDLSEGRVRIAGCAVTGYGEDMMKAALRADFGIVETVAHFKAAVYFNPKVDFIIDIGGQDIKCFKIKNGAIDSIMLNEACSSGCGSFIQTFAKAMGMEIDEFSKLGLFAKHPVELGSRCTVFMNSSVKQAQKEGASVEDISAGLSSSIVKNAIYKVIRAKTPDELGENILVQGGTFLNDAVLRSFELETGKQVTRPGIAGLMGAFGAALYAKENVQGESTVVTAEELRSFSYTSNSHVCKGCTSRCNVNVIGFSDGRKFISGNKCEKGAGLKPHSDELDLYAYKYERLLRSVAGTPGRRGRVGLPLALGFYEQLPLWAGFFEELGFEVVLSEKSSRQLYFKGQHTVASDTVCYPAKLAHGHIESLLDKGVDFIFFPCESYNIDEHSSDNHYNCPVVAYYPELLKANNERLNAENFLMPYIDVNDESSAVRALRRALGRYKLSPAALRRALRAGFARLGSFRADVEKRADEILSRARREGKRAVVLAGRPYHIDPEINHGISKLLGSLGVAVLSEDGVAHKGSAVRVNVLNQWTYHARLYRAAEYVSRSADLDLVQLVSFGCGIDAITTDEVRSILEKRGKLYTQIKIDEINNLGVVKIRLRSMLAAIEEQKRRSAHEKEQ
;
A
#
# COMPACT_ATOMS: atom_id res chain seq x y z
N LEU A 1 32.02 12.00 7.20
CA LEU A 1 32.99 10.89 7.42
C LEU A 1 34.44 11.36 7.25
N ARG A 2 34.85 11.96 6.11
CA ARG A 2 36.20 12.59 6.00
C ARG A 2 36.49 13.52 7.17
N GLU A 3 35.59 14.46 7.43
CA GLU A 3 35.67 15.38 8.57
C GLU A 3 35.80 14.67 9.93
N ILE A 4 35.11 13.54 10.13
CA ILE A 4 35.23 12.76 11.39
C ILE A 4 36.63 12.17 11.52
N TYR A 5 37.19 11.63 10.44
CA TYR A 5 38.56 11.13 10.43
C TYR A 5 39.59 12.25 10.65
N ASP A 6 39.40 13.38 9.97
CA ASP A 6 40.28 14.54 10.10
C ASP A 6 40.27 15.09 11.53
N LEU A 7 39.09 15.29 12.13
CA LEU A 7 38.94 15.73 13.53
C LEU A 7 39.44 14.70 14.54
N SER A 8 39.38 13.41 14.20
CA SER A 8 39.86 12.35 15.09
C SER A 8 41.38 12.31 15.18
N GLU A 9 42.10 12.71 14.13
CA GLU A 9 43.57 12.62 14.03
C GLU A 9 44.10 11.22 14.42
N GLY A 10 43.34 10.16 14.11
CA GLY A 10 43.67 8.78 14.49
C GLY A 10 43.44 8.42 15.96
N ARG A 11 43.00 9.36 16.81
CA ARG A 11 42.69 9.14 18.24
C ARG A 11 41.35 8.45 18.48
N VAL A 12 40.45 8.48 17.49
CA VAL A 12 39.11 7.85 17.58
C VAL A 12 39.01 6.73 16.57
N ARG A 13 38.61 5.55 17.05
CA ARG A 13 38.27 4.40 16.21
C ARG A 13 36.76 4.32 16.06
N ILE A 14 36.27 4.21 14.81
CA ILE A 14 34.86 3.90 14.55
C ILE A 14 34.64 2.42 14.84
N ALA A 15 33.93 2.12 15.93
CA ALA A 15 33.61 0.75 16.33
C ALA A 15 32.51 0.15 15.46
N GLY A 16 31.51 0.95 15.06
CA GLY A 16 30.42 0.52 14.17
C GLY A 16 29.78 1.70 13.44
N CYS A 17 29.21 1.42 12.28
CA CYS A 17 28.56 2.39 11.40
C CYS A 17 27.19 1.87 10.94
N ALA A 18 26.16 2.69 11.10
CA ALA A 18 24.84 2.43 10.53
C ALA A 18 24.39 3.60 9.66
N VAL A 19 23.62 3.28 8.62
CA VAL A 19 22.97 4.26 7.75
C VAL A 19 21.46 4.08 7.79
N THR A 20 20.72 5.15 7.51
CA THR A 20 19.26 5.19 7.54
C THR A 20 18.72 6.16 6.48
N GLY A 21 17.39 6.30 6.38
CA GLY A 21 16.71 7.17 5.42
C GLY A 21 16.58 6.59 4.01
N TYR A 22 16.00 7.36 3.09
CA TYR A 22 15.74 6.92 1.70
C TYR A 22 16.98 6.42 0.94
N GLY A 23 18.17 6.93 1.29
CA GLY A 23 19.44 6.53 0.69
C GLY A 23 20.12 5.34 1.36
N GLU A 24 19.48 4.68 2.34
CA GLU A 24 20.07 3.62 3.19
C GLU A 24 20.84 2.57 2.38
N ASP A 25 20.17 1.86 1.46
CA ASP A 25 20.76 0.74 0.71
C ASP A 25 21.97 1.22 -0.13
N MET A 26 21.87 2.43 -0.72
CA MET A 26 22.94 3.03 -1.53
C MET A 26 24.14 3.44 -0.66
N MET A 27 23.90 4.12 0.44
CA MET A 27 24.94 4.60 1.35
C MET A 27 25.63 3.44 2.07
N LYS A 28 24.88 2.39 2.39
CA LYS A 28 25.43 1.15 2.95
C LYS A 28 26.41 0.51 1.98
N ALA A 29 26.01 0.39 0.71
CA ALA A 29 26.88 -0.12 -0.34
C ALA A 29 28.10 0.78 -0.56
N ALA A 30 27.91 2.09 -0.70
CA ALA A 30 29.00 3.03 -0.98
C ALA A 30 30.05 3.06 0.14
N LEU A 31 29.62 3.19 1.39
CA LEU A 31 30.50 3.40 2.54
C LEU A 31 30.89 2.11 3.27
N ARG A 32 30.40 0.94 2.83
CA ARG A 32 30.52 -0.32 3.60
C ARG A 32 30.03 -0.15 5.04
N ALA A 33 28.92 0.57 5.23
CA ALA A 33 28.35 0.70 6.55
C ALA A 33 27.93 -0.70 7.05
N ASP A 34 28.22 -1.00 8.32
CA ASP A 34 27.97 -2.32 8.91
C ASP A 34 26.47 -2.65 8.89
N PHE A 35 25.66 -1.64 9.20
CA PHE A 35 24.22 -1.79 9.34
C PHE A 35 23.45 -0.83 8.43
N GLY A 36 22.31 -1.31 7.96
CA GLY A 36 21.25 -0.48 7.40
C GLY A 36 20.06 -0.63 8.32
N ILE A 37 19.49 0.49 8.76
CA ILE A 37 18.32 0.52 9.62
C ILE A 37 17.24 1.39 9.00
N VAL A 38 16.02 0.87 9.02
CA VAL A 38 14.85 1.62 8.54
C VAL A 38 14.68 2.88 9.37
N GLU A 39 14.45 4.00 8.69
CA GLU A 39 14.30 5.33 9.29
C GLU A 39 13.32 5.38 10.46
N THR A 40 12.17 4.70 10.34
CA THR A 40 11.18 4.57 11.42
C THR A 40 11.80 4.05 12.73
N VAL A 41 12.63 3.00 12.67
CA VAL A 41 13.24 2.43 13.88
C VAL A 41 14.35 3.32 14.41
N ALA A 42 15.11 3.97 13.53
CA ALA A 42 16.13 4.92 13.94
C ALA A 42 15.52 6.10 14.72
N HIS A 43 14.49 6.75 14.15
CA HIS A 43 13.76 7.83 14.81
C HIS A 43 13.11 7.41 16.12
N PHE A 44 12.57 6.19 16.18
CA PHE A 44 12.02 5.62 17.41
C PHE A 44 13.09 5.43 18.49
N LYS A 45 14.23 4.79 18.16
CA LYS A 45 15.33 4.58 19.11
C LYS A 45 15.88 5.90 19.65
N ALA A 46 16.04 6.90 18.78
CA ALA A 46 16.46 8.23 19.20
C ALA A 46 15.44 8.88 20.15
N ALA A 47 14.14 8.82 19.83
CA ALA A 47 13.10 9.40 20.67
C ALA A 47 13.05 8.76 22.08
N VAL A 48 13.10 7.42 22.16
CA VAL A 48 13.11 6.69 23.44
C VAL A 48 14.35 7.02 24.28
N TYR A 49 15.50 7.25 23.65
CA TYR A 49 16.72 7.67 24.35
C TYR A 49 16.53 9.04 25.05
N PHE A 50 15.93 10.01 24.36
CA PHE A 50 15.71 11.35 24.93
C PHE A 50 14.52 11.41 25.89
N ASN A 51 13.47 10.63 25.63
CA ASN A 51 12.31 10.53 26.50
C ASN A 51 11.81 9.07 26.57
N PRO A 52 12.19 8.32 27.62
CA PRO A 52 11.75 6.93 27.80
C PRO A 52 10.24 6.77 27.99
N LYS A 53 9.53 7.85 28.34
CA LYS A 53 8.07 7.89 28.52
C LYS A 53 7.32 8.42 27.30
N VAL A 54 7.99 8.54 26.14
CA VAL A 54 7.36 9.09 24.93
C VAL A 54 6.12 8.28 24.55
N ASP A 55 4.99 8.98 24.40
CA ASP A 55 3.71 8.41 24.00
C ASP A 55 3.51 8.56 22.49
N PHE A 56 4.03 9.65 21.93
CA PHE A 56 3.88 9.97 20.53
C PHE A 56 5.11 10.65 19.97
N ILE A 57 5.45 10.26 18.75
CA ILE A 57 6.59 10.80 18.03
C ILE A 57 6.10 11.34 16.69
N ILE A 58 6.51 12.55 16.34
CA ILE A 58 6.26 13.13 15.01
C ILE A 58 7.55 13.62 14.37
N ASP A 59 7.86 13.08 13.21
CA ASP A 59 8.94 13.47 12.31
C ASP A 59 8.35 14.21 11.11
N ILE A 60 8.64 15.50 10.95
CA ILE A 60 8.30 16.25 9.73
C ILE A 60 9.59 16.52 8.96
N GLY A 61 9.83 15.66 7.97
CA GLY A 61 10.95 15.75 7.05
C GLY A 61 10.73 16.78 5.95
N GLY A 62 11.66 16.78 4.99
CA GLY A 62 11.55 17.62 3.80
C GLY A 62 10.48 17.12 2.81
N GLN A 63 10.28 15.81 2.72
CA GLN A 63 9.44 15.17 1.70
C GLN A 63 8.24 14.41 2.27
N ASP A 64 8.34 13.96 3.52
CA ASP A 64 7.33 13.13 4.16
C ASP A 64 7.11 13.50 5.63
N ILE A 65 6.02 12.98 6.18
CA ILE A 65 5.69 13.05 7.61
C ILE A 65 5.59 11.62 8.14
N LYS A 66 6.20 11.37 9.30
CA LYS A 66 6.12 10.09 10.00
C LYS A 66 5.65 10.30 11.42
N CYS A 67 4.59 9.61 11.80
CA CYS A 67 4.08 9.65 13.17
C CYS A 67 4.03 8.24 13.76
N PHE A 68 4.44 8.11 15.01
CA PHE A 68 4.48 6.85 15.73
C PHE A 68 3.71 6.99 17.05
N LYS A 69 2.69 6.16 17.26
CA LYS A 69 2.09 5.96 18.59
C LYS A 69 2.90 4.90 19.31
N ILE A 70 3.30 5.21 20.54
CA ILE A 70 4.11 4.34 21.38
C ILE A 70 3.24 3.82 22.52
N LYS A 71 3.31 2.52 22.76
CA LYS A 71 2.60 1.87 23.86
C LYS A 71 3.50 0.81 24.47
N ASN A 72 3.60 0.80 25.81
CA ASN A 72 4.48 -0.10 26.55
C ASN A 72 5.94 -0.03 26.04
N GLY A 73 6.41 1.15 25.64
CA GLY A 73 7.75 1.38 25.10
C GLY A 73 8.02 0.76 23.72
N ALA A 74 7.00 0.32 22.98
CA ALA A 74 7.12 -0.19 21.61
C ALA A 74 6.24 0.62 20.65
N ILE A 75 6.56 0.57 19.36
CA ILE A 75 5.72 1.17 18.33
C ILE A 75 4.40 0.39 18.26
N ASP A 76 3.28 1.06 18.50
CA ASP A 76 1.92 0.52 18.46
C ASP A 76 1.21 0.85 17.15
N SER A 77 1.52 2.00 16.55
CA SER A 77 0.95 2.40 15.26
C SER A 77 1.91 3.29 14.48
N ILE A 78 1.95 3.11 13.16
CA ILE A 78 2.81 3.86 12.23
C ILE A 78 1.92 4.57 11.21
N MET A 79 2.06 5.89 11.12
CA MET A 79 1.35 6.74 10.16
C MET A 79 2.35 7.48 9.29
N LEU A 80 2.36 7.21 7.99
CA LEU A 80 3.28 7.83 7.03
C LEU A 80 2.50 8.57 5.95
N ASN A 81 2.96 9.78 5.61
CA ASN A 81 2.49 10.55 4.47
C ASN A 81 3.64 10.80 3.48
N GLU A 82 3.70 10.01 2.41
CA GLU A 82 4.78 10.04 1.42
C GLU A 82 4.35 10.64 0.07
N ALA A 83 3.05 10.89 -0.13
CA ALA A 83 2.50 11.31 -1.43
C ALA A 83 2.17 12.80 -1.50
N CYS A 84 2.08 13.50 -0.35
CA CYS A 84 1.56 14.86 -0.29
C CYS A 84 2.62 15.86 0.19
N SER A 85 3.07 16.73 -0.71
CA SER A 85 4.03 17.79 -0.41
C SER A 85 3.47 18.93 0.45
N SER A 86 2.15 18.98 0.66
CA SER A 86 1.46 20.10 1.32
C SER A 86 1.61 20.14 2.84
N GLY A 87 2.37 19.19 3.41
CA GLY A 87 2.64 19.09 4.84
C GLY A 87 4.12 18.91 5.19
N CYS A 88 5.06 19.14 4.26
CA CYS A 88 6.48 18.83 4.47
C CYS A 88 7.38 20.07 4.33
N GLY A 89 8.61 20.02 4.84
CA GLY A 89 9.53 21.16 4.87
C GLY A 89 9.90 21.72 3.48
N SER A 90 9.86 20.90 2.42
CA SER A 90 10.07 21.38 1.04
C SER A 90 9.06 22.45 0.62
N PHE A 91 7.87 22.44 1.24
CA PHE A 91 6.84 23.42 1.00
C PHE A 91 7.27 24.82 1.45
N ILE A 92 7.76 24.95 2.69
CA ILE A 92 8.33 26.20 3.21
C ILE A 92 9.51 26.64 2.33
N GLN A 93 10.38 25.71 1.97
CA GLN A 93 11.55 26.00 1.13
C GLN A 93 11.15 26.58 -0.24
N THR A 94 10.09 26.06 -0.85
CA THR A 94 9.61 26.53 -2.16
C THR A 94 9.09 27.97 -2.08
N PHE A 95 8.36 28.30 -1.01
CA PHE A 95 7.86 29.66 -0.80
C PHE A 95 8.96 30.65 -0.44
N ALA A 96 9.88 30.28 0.45
CA ALA A 96 11.04 31.11 0.79
C ALA A 96 11.82 31.49 -0.48
N LYS A 97 12.13 30.50 -1.34
CA LYS A 97 12.76 30.73 -2.64
C LYS A 97 11.94 31.61 -3.58
N ALA A 98 10.62 31.42 -3.64
CA ALA A 98 9.74 32.25 -4.47
C ALA A 98 9.70 33.71 -4.00
N MET A 99 10.00 33.97 -2.72
CA MET A 99 10.14 35.31 -2.15
C MET A 99 11.59 35.83 -2.15
N GLY A 100 12.53 35.09 -2.75
CA GLY A 100 13.94 35.49 -2.82
C GLY A 100 14.66 35.44 -1.47
N MET A 101 14.19 34.60 -0.54
CA MET A 101 14.72 34.47 0.82
C MET A 101 15.31 33.09 1.07
N GLU A 102 16.29 33.03 1.97
CA GLU A 102 16.74 31.76 2.53
C GLU A 102 15.71 31.21 3.53
N ILE A 103 15.64 29.88 3.62
CA ILE A 103 14.59 29.20 4.38
C ILE A 103 14.63 29.52 5.87
N ASP A 104 15.82 29.73 6.44
CA ASP A 104 15.99 30.01 7.87
C ASP A 104 15.53 31.43 8.22
N GLU A 105 15.80 32.41 7.35
CA GLU A 105 15.32 33.78 7.49
C GLU A 105 13.79 33.83 7.38
N PHE A 106 13.24 33.22 6.33
CA PHE A 106 11.80 33.13 6.11
C PHE A 106 11.06 32.48 7.29
N SER A 107 11.64 31.42 7.86
CA SER A 107 11.07 30.69 9.01
C SER A 107 11.05 31.52 10.29
N LYS A 108 12.10 32.31 10.55
CA LYS A 108 12.20 33.18 11.74
C LYS A 108 11.13 34.28 11.74
N LEU A 109 10.80 34.83 10.57
CA LEU A 109 9.78 35.88 10.44
C LEU A 109 8.41 35.42 10.95
N GLY A 110 8.02 34.17 10.64
CA GLY A 110 6.72 33.61 11.04
C GLY A 110 6.51 33.52 12.55
N LEU A 111 7.57 33.49 13.35
CA LEU A 111 7.46 33.39 14.81
C LEU A 111 6.84 34.63 15.46
N PHE A 112 7.06 35.81 14.86
CA PHE A 112 6.62 37.10 15.39
C PHE A 112 5.45 37.71 14.61
N ALA A 113 4.84 36.94 13.71
CA ALA A 113 3.70 37.36 12.93
C ALA A 113 2.52 37.78 13.83
N LYS A 114 1.89 38.90 13.49
CA LYS A 114 0.76 39.44 14.27
C LYS A 114 -0.58 38.95 13.75
N HIS A 115 -0.67 38.70 12.44
CA HIS A 115 -1.91 38.34 11.75
C HIS A 115 -1.68 37.15 10.80
N PRO A 116 -1.34 35.95 11.32
CA PRO A 116 -1.08 34.77 10.50
C PRO A 116 -2.20 34.50 9.48
N VAL A 117 -1.83 34.26 8.23
CA VAL A 117 -2.80 34.00 7.15
C VAL A 117 -3.44 32.62 7.31
N GLU A 118 -4.77 32.54 7.16
CA GLU A 118 -5.47 31.27 7.20
C GLU A 118 -5.49 30.57 5.83
N LEU A 119 -4.55 29.64 5.62
CA LEU A 119 -4.41 28.91 4.36
C LEU A 119 -5.07 27.50 4.37
N GLY A 120 -5.50 27.03 5.55
CA GLY A 120 -6.16 25.72 5.75
C GLY A 120 -5.20 24.52 5.62
N SER A 121 -5.75 23.33 5.32
CA SER A 121 -4.96 22.07 5.15
C SER A 121 -5.04 21.49 3.74
N ARG A 122 -5.23 22.36 2.73
CA ARG A 122 -5.48 21.99 1.33
C ARG A 122 -4.20 21.59 0.58
N CYS A 123 -4.36 21.02 -0.62
CA CYS A 123 -3.23 20.68 -1.50
C CYS A 123 -2.35 21.91 -1.81
N THR A 124 -1.05 21.68 -2.02
CA THR A 124 -0.06 22.72 -2.39
C THR A 124 -0.51 23.61 -3.54
N VAL A 125 -1.20 23.03 -4.53
CA VAL A 125 -1.74 23.76 -5.69
C VAL A 125 -2.73 24.84 -5.26
N PHE A 126 -3.67 24.50 -4.37
CA PHE A 126 -4.63 25.47 -3.86
C PHE A 126 -3.98 26.46 -2.90
N MET A 127 -3.03 26.00 -2.08
CA MET A 127 -2.31 26.89 -1.18
C MET A 127 -1.48 27.94 -1.92
N ASN A 128 -0.85 27.60 -3.06
CA ASN A 128 -0.17 28.58 -3.92
C ASN A 128 -1.11 29.71 -4.35
N SER A 129 -2.35 29.37 -4.74
CA SER A 129 -3.36 30.37 -5.08
C SER A 129 -3.77 31.20 -3.87
N SER A 130 -3.97 30.58 -2.71
CA SER A 130 -4.31 31.27 -1.46
C SER A 130 -3.21 32.23 -1.00
N VAL A 131 -1.93 31.84 -1.08
CA VAL A 131 -0.81 32.72 -0.73
C VAL A 131 -0.73 33.92 -1.68
N LYS A 132 -0.86 33.70 -2.99
CA LYS A 132 -0.90 34.80 -3.98
C LYS A 132 -2.06 35.76 -3.72
N GLN A 133 -3.21 35.23 -3.30
CA GLN A 133 -4.36 36.05 -2.95
C GLN A 133 -4.08 36.87 -1.68
N ALA A 134 -3.56 36.25 -0.62
CA ALA A 134 -3.17 36.94 0.61
C ALA A 134 -2.15 38.06 0.35
N GLN A 135 -1.16 37.82 -0.54
CA GLN A 135 -0.21 38.85 -0.96
C GLN A 135 -0.92 40.05 -1.64
N LYS A 136 -1.90 39.80 -2.51
CA LYS A 136 -2.70 40.87 -3.13
C LYS A 136 -3.53 41.66 -2.12
N GLU A 137 -3.94 41.01 -1.04
CA GLU A 137 -4.69 41.60 0.06
C GLU A 137 -3.78 42.33 1.08
N GLY A 138 -2.47 42.36 0.84
CA GLY A 138 -1.52 43.10 1.67
C GLY A 138 -0.95 42.31 2.84
N ALA A 139 -1.10 40.98 2.86
CA ALA A 139 -0.48 40.14 3.88
C ALA A 139 1.05 40.25 3.80
N SER A 140 1.66 40.42 4.97
CA SER A 140 3.11 40.51 5.12
C SER A 140 3.79 39.14 4.93
N VAL A 141 5.11 39.13 4.76
CA VAL A 141 5.88 37.90 4.60
C VAL A 141 5.85 37.07 5.89
N GLU A 142 5.93 37.73 7.04
CA GLU A 142 5.81 37.13 8.36
C GLU A 142 4.45 36.44 8.55
N ASP A 143 3.36 37.10 8.18
CA ASP A 143 2.00 36.55 8.30
C ASP A 143 1.80 35.33 7.40
N ILE A 144 2.36 35.36 6.19
CA ILE A 144 2.34 34.20 5.28
C ILE A 144 3.19 33.06 5.83
N SER A 145 4.40 33.33 6.34
CA SER A 145 5.28 32.31 6.92
C SER A 145 4.63 31.59 8.11
N ALA A 146 3.96 32.35 8.99
CA ALA A 146 3.17 31.81 10.09
C ALA A 146 1.98 30.97 9.59
N GLY A 147 1.25 31.46 8.59
CA GLY A 147 0.14 30.75 7.97
C GLY A 147 0.54 29.41 7.35
N LEU A 148 1.68 29.37 6.66
CA LEU A 148 2.25 28.14 6.09
C LEU A 148 2.66 27.15 7.19
N SER A 149 3.28 27.65 8.27
CA SER A 149 3.67 26.84 9.43
C SER A 149 2.46 26.18 10.10
N SER A 150 1.38 26.94 10.32
CA SER A 150 0.11 26.40 10.82
C SER A 150 -0.51 25.38 9.86
N SER A 151 -0.45 25.62 8.55
CA SER A 151 -1.02 24.72 7.53
C SER A 151 -0.35 23.35 7.52
N ILE A 152 0.98 23.31 7.70
CA ILE A 152 1.76 22.07 7.83
C ILE A 152 1.30 21.28 9.06
N VAL A 153 1.17 21.93 10.21
CA VAL A 153 0.69 21.32 11.46
C VAL A 153 -0.72 20.78 11.31
N LYS A 154 -1.65 21.57 10.75
CA LYS A 154 -3.04 21.16 10.49
C LYS A 154 -3.09 19.97 9.54
N ASN A 155 -2.23 19.92 8.52
CA ASN A 155 -2.13 18.77 7.63
C ASN A 155 -1.66 17.52 8.40
N ALA A 156 -0.62 17.63 9.22
CA ALA A 156 -0.12 16.53 10.04
C ALA A 156 -1.22 15.98 10.97
N ILE A 157 -1.88 16.84 11.75
CA ILE A 157 -2.88 16.43 12.73
C ILE A 157 -4.13 15.86 12.06
N TYR A 158 -4.74 16.59 11.13
CA TYR A 158 -6.07 16.24 10.62
C TYR A 158 -6.07 15.28 9.43
N LYS A 159 -4.98 15.21 8.64
CA LYS A 159 -4.92 14.37 7.43
C LYS A 159 -4.05 13.13 7.62
N VAL A 160 -2.89 13.28 8.27
CA VAL A 160 -1.94 12.18 8.46
C VAL A 160 -2.32 11.38 9.71
N ILE A 161 -2.37 12.04 10.86
CA ILE A 161 -2.66 11.38 12.14
C ILE A 161 -4.16 11.07 12.26
N ARG A 162 -5.02 11.97 11.73
CA ARG A 162 -6.49 11.92 11.87
C ARG A 162 -6.93 11.85 13.34
N ALA A 163 -6.20 12.54 14.21
CA ALA A 163 -6.56 12.63 15.63
C ALA A 163 -7.91 13.32 15.76
N LYS A 164 -8.87 12.71 16.47
CA LYS A 164 -10.16 13.35 16.76
C LYS A 164 -10.03 14.37 17.88
N THR A 165 -9.13 14.10 18.83
CA THR A 165 -8.79 14.98 19.94
C THR A 165 -7.27 15.00 20.16
N PRO A 166 -6.71 16.09 20.71
CA PRO A 166 -5.30 16.14 21.10
C PRO A 166 -4.88 15.06 22.10
N ASP A 167 -5.82 14.54 22.90
CA ASP A 167 -5.57 13.48 23.89
C ASP A 167 -5.12 12.16 23.24
N GLU A 168 -5.50 11.91 21.98
CA GLU A 168 -5.02 10.74 21.25
C GLU A 168 -3.52 10.73 20.97
N LEU A 169 -2.85 11.88 21.12
CA LEU A 169 -1.40 12.02 20.99
C LEU A 169 -0.65 11.68 22.31
N GLY A 170 -1.36 11.37 23.39
CA GLY A 170 -0.76 11.15 24.70
C GLY A 170 -0.16 12.42 25.29
N GLU A 171 0.51 12.28 26.42
CA GLU A 171 1.04 13.43 27.18
C GLU A 171 2.48 13.77 26.77
N ASN A 172 3.28 12.74 26.51
CA ASN A 172 4.69 12.87 26.19
C ASN A 172 4.89 12.87 24.68
N ILE A 173 4.71 14.02 24.05
CA ILE A 173 4.88 14.20 22.60
C ILE A 173 6.31 14.64 22.30
N LEU A 174 7.02 13.89 21.45
CA LEU A 174 8.35 14.25 20.95
C LEU A 174 8.29 14.63 19.46
N VAL A 175 8.74 15.85 19.15
CA VAL A 175 8.79 16.38 17.78
C VAL A 175 10.22 16.35 17.25
N GLN A 176 10.40 15.93 16.00
CA GLN A 176 11.70 15.78 15.34
C GLN A 176 11.63 15.99 13.83
N GLY A 177 12.78 16.00 13.15
CA GLY A 177 12.88 16.27 11.72
C GLY A 177 13.25 17.73 11.45
N GLY A 178 13.78 17.97 10.25
CA GLY A 178 14.32 19.28 9.86
C GLY A 178 13.30 20.41 9.91
N THR A 179 12.01 20.12 9.71
CA THR A 179 10.95 21.14 9.73
C THR A 179 10.70 21.69 11.14
N PHE A 180 10.93 20.91 12.19
CA PHE A 180 10.82 21.39 13.57
C PHE A 180 12.00 22.23 14.05
N LEU A 181 13.03 22.44 13.21
CA LEU A 181 14.01 23.51 13.45
C LEU A 181 13.39 24.90 13.28
N ASN A 182 12.23 25.00 12.60
CA ASN A 182 11.43 26.21 12.54
C ASN A 182 10.57 26.35 13.81
N ASP A 183 10.88 27.36 14.63
CA ASP A 183 10.16 27.66 15.87
C ASP A 183 8.69 28.03 15.63
N ALA A 184 8.34 28.61 14.47
CA ALA A 184 6.94 28.90 14.13
C ALA A 184 6.13 27.62 13.91
N VAL A 185 6.75 26.56 13.35
CA VAL A 185 6.11 25.23 13.20
C VAL A 185 5.94 24.57 14.55
N LEU A 186 6.98 24.58 15.39
CA LEU A 186 6.90 24.07 16.77
C LEU A 186 5.76 24.75 17.52
N ARG A 187 5.74 26.09 17.50
CA ARG A 187 4.72 26.87 18.21
C ARG A 187 3.32 26.64 17.65
N SER A 188 3.19 26.54 16.33
CA SER A 188 1.92 26.20 15.70
C SER A 188 1.39 24.84 16.16
N PHE A 189 2.29 23.86 16.36
CA PHE A 189 1.92 22.54 16.87
C PHE A 189 1.38 22.60 18.30
N GLU A 190 2.06 23.32 19.19
CA GLU A 190 1.61 23.53 20.57
C GLU A 190 0.25 24.25 20.63
N LEU A 191 0.06 25.28 19.80
CA LEU A 191 -1.19 26.04 19.74
C LEU A 191 -2.36 25.20 19.22
N GLU A 192 -2.14 24.42 18.16
CA GLU A 192 -3.18 23.59 17.55
C GLU A 192 -3.58 22.41 18.44
N THR A 193 -2.61 21.84 19.18
CA THR A 193 -2.87 20.71 20.08
C THR A 193 -3.25 21.13 21.51
N GLY A 194 -2.93 22.36 21.91
CA GLY A 194 -3.04 22.81 23.30
C GLY A 194 -2.05 22.11 24.25
N LYS A 195 -1.05 21.38 23.73
CA LYS A 195 -0.09 20.57 24.49
C LYS A 195 1.31 21.16 24.40
N GLN A 196 2.09 21.01 25.47
CA GLN A 196 3.53 21.23 25.43
C GLN A 196 4.21 20.01 24.83
N VAL A 197 5.22 20.23 23.98
CA VAL A 197 5.93 19.15 23.29
C VAL A 197 7.42 19.22 23.52
N THR A 198 8.09 18.07 23.47
CA THR A 198 9.55 17.99 23.61
C THR A 198 10.21 18.03 22.24
N ARG A 199 11.00 19.07 21.97
CA ARG A 199 11.90 19.13 20.80
C ARG A 199 13.35 18.94 21.25
N PRO A 200 14.03 17.83 20.91
CA PRO A 200 15.46 17.69 21.15
C PRO A 200 16.27 18.78 20.43
N GLY A 201 17.36 19.26 21.04
CA GLY A 201 18.25 20.27 20.43
C GLY A 201 18.88 19.81 19.10
N ILE A 202 18.83 18.51 18.82
CA ILE A 202 19.31 17.87 17.59
C ILE A 202 18.16 17.31 16.73
N ALA A 203 16.96 17.93 16.78
CA ALA A 203 15.75 17.45 16.09
C ALA A 203 15.97 17.04 14.63
N GLY A 204 16.80 17.77 13.86
CA GLY A 204 17.14 17.46 12.47
C GLY A 204 18.09 16.27 12.27
N LEU A 205 18.74 15.76 13.33
CA LEU A 205 19.75 14.69 13.28
C LEU A 205 19.26 13.39 13.93
N MET A 206 18.01 13.32 14.36
CA MET A 206 17.48 12.21 15.17
C MET A 206 17.57 10.85 14.48
N GLY A 207 17.34 10.78 13.16
CA GLY A 207 17.52 9.54 12.40
C GLY A 207 18.98 9.05 12.45
N ALA A 208 19.96 9.94 12.23
CA ALA A 208 21.37 9.60 12.33
C ALA A 208 21.78 9.19 13.75
N PHE A 209 21.27 9.89 14.77
CA PHE A 209 21.50 9.56 16.18
C PHE A 209 20.96 8.16 16.53
N GLY A 210 19.74 7.85 16.10
CA GLY A 210 19.14 6.54 16.29
C GLY A 210 19.87 5.41 15.56
N ALA A 211 20.39 5.68 14.36
CA ALA A 211 21.25 4.75 13.65
C ALA A 211 22.56 4.50 14.42
N ALA A 212 23.18 5.54 14.99
CA ALA A 212 24.36 5.38 15.83
C ALA A 212 24.08 4.54 17.10
N LEU A 213 22.93 4.73 17.75
CA LEU A 213 22.49 3.87 18.85
C LEU A 213 22.34 2.41 18.42
N TYR A 214 21.70 2.18 17.27
CA TYR A 214 21.57 0.83 16.73
C TYR A 214 22.92 0.19 16.44
N ALA A 215 23.86 0.92 15.82
CA ALA A 215 25.21 0.43 15.57
C ALA A 215 25.90 0.04 16.89
N LYS A 216 25.78 0.89 17.92
CA LYS A 216 26.34 0.63 19.26
C LYS A 216 25.77 -0.64 19.90
N GLU A 217 24.48 -0.91 19.70
CA GLU A 217 23.79 -2.10 20.25
C GLU A 217 24.13 -3.40 19.50
N ASN A 218 24.42 -3.33 18.20
CA ASN A 218 24.52 -4.51 17.34
C ASN A 218 25.94 -4.83 16.85
N VAL A 219 26.90 -3.92 17.05
CA VAL A 219 28.28 -4.16 16.65
C VAL A 219 28.86 -5.37 17.37
N GLN A 220 29.38 -6.33 16.60
CA GLN A 220 30.15 -7.47 17.09
C GLN A 220 31.49 -7.48 16.35
N GLY A 221 32.56 -7.04 17.00
CA GLY A 221 33.89 -6.95 16.40
C GLY A 221 34.20 -5.59 15.77
N GLU A 222 34.97 -5.61 14.68
CA GLU A 222 35.51 -4.40 14.03
C GLU A 222 34.60 -3.91 12.89
N SER A 223 34.43 -2.59 12.77
CA SER A 223 33.67 -1.98 11.68
C SER A 223 34.30 -2.23 10.31
N THR A 224 33.46 -2.46 9.31
CA THR A 224 33.78 -2.63 7.89
C THR A 224 33.70 -1.32 7.09
N VAL A 225 33.34 -0.22 7.76
CA VAL A 225 33.21 1.10 7.13
C VAL A 225 34.50 1.51 6.41
N VAL A 226 34.34 2.20 5.28
CA VAL A 226 35.47 2.70 4.47
C VAL A 226 36.45 3.52 5.32
N THR A 227 37.73 3.20 5.20
CA THR A 227 38.82 3.88 5.93
C THR A 227 39.09 5.27 5.37
N ALA A 228 39.84 6.09 6.12
CA ALA A 228 40.25 7.42 5.68
C ALA A 228 41.03 7.39 4.36
N GLU A 229 41.88 6.37 4.14
CA GLU A 229 42.65 6.21 2.91
C GLU A 229 41.76 5.88 1.71
N GLU A 230 40.87 4.88 1.86
CA GLU A 230 39.93 4.51 0.81
C GLU A 230 38.95 5.64 0.46
N LEU A 231 38.60 6.48 1.44
CA LEU A 231 37.80 7.68 1.23
C LEU A 231 38.50 8.77 0.41
N ARG A 232 39.83 8.84 0.43
CA ARG A 232 40.61 9.78 -0.40
C ARG A 232 40.57 9.38 -1.87
N SER A 233 40.65 8.07 -2.15
CA SER A 233 40.55 7.51 -3.51
C SER A 233 39.13 7.15 -3.94
N PHE A 234 38.12 7.41 -3.10
CA PHE A 234 36.74 7.06 -3.39
C PHE A 234 36.26 7.77 -4.67
N SER A 235 35.91 6.97 -5.67
CA SER A 235 35.26 7.43 -6.89
C SER A 235 34.12 6.50 -7.26
N TYR A 236 33.15 7.03 -8.02
CA TYR A 236 32.03 6.26 -8.52
C TYR A 236 31.71 6.62 -9.97
N THR A 237 31.12 5.67 -10.68
CA THR A 237 30.50 5.88 -12.00
C THR A 237 29.00 5.66 -11.87
N SER A 238 28.20 6.37 -12.65
CA SER A 238 26.76 6.19 -12.70
C SER A 238 26.32 6.03 -14.14
N ASN A 239 25.69 4.91 -14.45
CA ASN A 239 25.15 4.63 -15.78
C ASN A 239 23.69 4.19 -15.69
N SER A 240 22.82 4.79 -16.50
CA SER A 240 21.40 4.45 -16.57
C SER A 240 21.11 3.67 -17.85
N HIS A 241 20.29 2.63 -17.75
CA HIS A 241 19.80 1.91 -18.93
C HIS A 241 18.38 1.42 -18.75
N VAL A 242 17.67 1.25 -19.86
CA VAL A 242 16.32 0.66 -19.86
C VAL A 242 16.45 -0.86 -19.80
N CYS A 243 15.97 -1.44 -18.70
CA CYS A 243 15.94 -2.88 -18.49
C CYS A 243 15.02 -3.56 -19.52
N LYS A 244 15.50 -4.64 -20.16
CA LYS A 244 14.76 -5.42 -21.15
C LYS A 244 14.20 -6.75 -20.60
N GLY A 245 14.23 -6.94 -19.28
CA GLY A 245 13.86 -8.20 -18.63
C GLY A 245 12.35 -8.49 -18.58
N CYS A 246 11.49 -7.49 -18.76
CA CYS A 246 10.04 -7.63 -18.81
C CYS A 246 9.36 -6.46 -19.53
N THR A 247 8.05 -6.52 -19.68
CA THR A 247 7.22 -5.47 -20.31
C THR A 247 7.24 -4.14 -19.57
N SER A 248 7.59 -4.12 -18.28
CA SER A 248 7.64 -2.89 -17.46
C SER A 248 8.79 -1.94 -17.83
N ARG A 249 9.80 -2.40 -18.60
CA ARG A 249 10.93 -1.61 -19.12
C ARG A 249 11.48 -0.56 -18.14
N CYS A 250 11.77 -0.97 -16.90
CA CYS A 250 12.21 -0.04 -15.86
C CYS A 250 13.55 0.64 -16.21
N ASN A 251 13.73 1.89 -15.80
CA ASN A 251 14.98 2.62 -15.96
C ASN A 251 15.89 2.31 -14.77
N VAL A 252 16.97 1.58 -15.01
CA VAL A 252 17.86 1.03 -13.99
C VAL A 252 19.15 1.84 -13.95
N ASN A 253 19.50 2.33 -12.76
CA ASN A 253 20.75 3.01 -12.48
C ASN A 253 21.75 2.03 -11.89
N VAL A 254 22.93 1.95 -12.48
CA VAL A 254 24.05 1.14 -12.01
C VAL A 254 25.15 2.09 -11.55
N ILE A 255 25.39 2.09 -10.24
CA ILE A 255 26.49 2.82 -9.61
C ILE A 255 27.65 1.85 -9.43
N GLY A 256 28.77 2.10 -10.09
CA GLY A 256 30.01 1.33 -9.90
C GLY A 256 30.97 2.08 -9.00
N PHE A 257 31.50 1.42 -7.97
CA PHE A 257 32.47 1.99 -7.03
C PHE A 257 33.91 1.64 -7.45
N SER A 258 34.87 2.47 -7.02
CA SER A 258 36.30 2.30 -7.31
C SER A 258 36.91 0.93 -6.96
N ASP A 259 36.30 0.19 -6.03
CA ASP A 259 36.71 -1.15 -5.62
C ASP A 259 36.02 -2.29 -6.39
N GLY A 260 35.33 -1.97 -7.49
CA GLY A 260 34.65 -2.92 -8.37
C GLY A 260 33.26 -3.33 -7.91
N ARG A 261 32.83 -2.94 -6.69
CA ARG A 261 31.46 -3.18 -6.22
C ARG A 261 30.46 -2.36 -7.04
N LYS A 262 29.23 -2.85 -7.11
CA LYS A 262 28.14 -2.19 -7.83
C LYS A 262 26.89 -2.11 -6.97
N PHE A 263 26.17 -1.00 -7.09
CA PHE A 263 24.84 -0.81 -6.53
C PHE A 263 23.86 -0.54 -7.65
N ILE A 264 22.72 -1.22 -7.62
CA ILE A 264 21.69 -1.12 -8.65
C ILE A 264 20.42 -0.55 -8.02
N SER A 265 19.85 0.48 -8.65
CA SER A 265 18.61 1.13 -8.23
C SER A 265 17.69 1.42 -9.41
N GLY A 266 16.44 1.81 -9.14
CA GLY A 266 15.42 2.04 -10.18
C GLY A 266 14.78 0.76 -10.74
N ASN A 267 15.27 -0.41 -10.33
CA ASN A 267 14.68 -1.70 -10.63
C ASN A 267 13.35 -1.91 -9.87
N LYS A 268 12.39 -2.56 -10.52
CA LYS A 268 11.08 -2.93 -9.93
C LYS A 268 10.99 -4.39 -9.48
N CYS A 269 12.03 -5.18 -9.76
CA CYS A 269 12.12 -6.59 -9.42
C CYS A 269 13.58 -6.99 -9.22
N GLU A 270 13.78 -8.20 -8.71
CA GLU A 270 15.07 -8.83 -8.45
C GLU A 270 15.87 -9.00 -9.74
N LYS A 271 15.20 -9.39 -10.84
CA LYS A 271 15.87 -9.51 -12.15
C LYS A 271 16.49 -8.19 -12.59
N GLY A 272 15.78 -7.08 -12.39
CA GLY A 272 16.31 -5.74 -12.67
C GLY A 272 17.45 -5.33 -11.74
N ALA A 273 17.54 -5.95 -10.55
CA ALA A 273 18.65 -5.79 -9.61
C ALA A 273 19.84 -6.70 -9.93
N GLY A 274 19.77 -7.54 -10.99
CA GLY A 274 20.77 -8.60 -11.23
C GLY A 274 20.71 -9.76 -10.23
N LEU A 275 19.62 -9.88 -9.46
CA LEU A 275 19.40 -10.93 -8.47
C LEU A 275 18.50 -12.04 -9.03
N LYS A 276 18.62 -13.25 -8.45
CA LYS A 276 17.68 -14.33 -8.76
C LYS A 276 16.29 -13.98 -8.20
N PRO A 277 15.21 -14.20 -8.96
CA PRO A 277 13.85 -14.02 -8.45
C PRO A 277 13.63 -14.88 -7.20
N HIS A 278 12.89 -14.36 -6.24
CA HIS A 278 12.37 -15.17 -5.15
C HIS A 278 11.41 -16.23 -5.69
N SER A 279 11.34 -17.37 -4.99
CA SER A 279 10.39 -18.44 -5.32
C SER A 279 8.97 -18.03 -4.93
N ASP A 280 8.02 -18.23 -5.84
CA ASP A 280 6.60 -17.99 -5.61
C ASP A 280 5.95 -19.13 -4.75
N GLU A 281 6.73 -20.09 -4.25
CA GLU A 281 6.22 -21.24 -3.49
C GLU A 281 5.43 -20.87 -2.23
N LEU A 282 5.81 -19.77 -1.57
CA LEU A 282 5.15 -19.25 -0.36
C LEU A 282 4.24 -18.04 -0.68
N ASP A 283 3.87 -17.83 -1.95
CA ASP A 283 3.00 -16.74 -2.39
C ASP A 283 1.62 -17.28 -2.82
N LEU A 284 0.62 -17.12 -1.94
CA LEU A 284 -0.76 -17.52 -2.26
C LEU A 284 -1.38 -16.66 -3.36
N TYR A 285 -0.98 -15.39 -3.52
CA TYR A 285 -1.48 -14.54 -4.61
C TYR A 285 -1.06 -15.09 -5.97
N ALA A 286 0.22 -15.47 -6.11
CA ALA A 286 0.74 -16.07 -7.33
C ALA A 286 -0.01 -17.39 -7.66
N TYR A 287 -0.14 -18.29 -6.68
CA TYR A 287 -0.91 -19.53 -6.84
C TYR A 287 -2.36 -19.27 -7.22
N LYS A 288 -3.05 -18.39 -6.49
CA LYS A 288 -4.48 -18.09 -6.68
C LYS A 288 -4.75 -17.52 -8.06
N TYR A 289 -3.92 -16.59 -8.54
CA TYR A 289 -4.05 -16.03 -9.88
C TYR A 289 -3.89 -17.09 -10.96
N GLU A 290 -2.87 -17.96 -10.87
CA GLU A 290 -2.70 -19.05 -11.83
C GLU A 290 -3.84 -20.08 -11.77
N ARG A 291 -4.25 -20.47 -10.56
CA ARG A 291 -5.33 -21.44 -10.34
C ARG A 291 -6.67 -20.90 -10.84
N LEU A 292 -6.89 -19.60 -10.75
CA LEU A 292 -8.06 -18.92 -11.29
C LEU A 292 -8.09 -19.04 -12.82
N LEU A 293 -6.99 -18.68 -13.50
CA LEU A 293 -6.89 -18.79 -14.96
C LEU A 293 -7.05 -20.24 -15.44
N ARG A 294 -6.52 -21.21 -14.70
CA ARG A 294 -6.70 -22.65 -14.99
C ARG A 294 -8.13 -23.17 -14.74
N SER A 295 -9.02 -22.34 -14.18
CA SER A 295 -10.45 -22.70 -14.06
C SER A 295 -11.21 -22.58 -15.38
N VAL A 296 -10.54 -22.11 -16.44
CA VAL A 296 -11.07 -22.05 -17.80
C VAL A 296 -10.37 -23.11 -18.64
N ALA A 297 -11.13 -24.04 -19.22
CA ALA A 297 -10.59 -25.04 -20.15
C ALA A 297 -10.34 -24.42 -21.53
N GLY A 298 -11.20 -23.47 -21.95
CA GLY A 298 -11.04 -22.75 -23.22
C GLY A 298 -11.19 -23.64 -24.46
N THR A 299 -11.83 -24.80 -24.31
CA THR A 299 -12.05 -25.75 -25.40
C THR A 299 -13.06 -25.20 -26.39
N PRO A 300 -12.84 -25.33 -27.72
CA PRO A 300 -13.81 -24.93 -28.73
C PRO A 300 -15.19 -25.54 -28.47
N GLY A 301 -16.18 -24.68 -28.30
CA GLY A 301 -17.56 -25.03 -28.01
C GLY A 301 -18.40 -25.15 -29.27
N ARG A 302 -19.48 -25.94 -29.21
CA ARG A 302 -20.44 -26.09 -30.32
C ARG A 302 -21.41 -24.89 -30.45
N ARG A 303 -21.45 -23.99 -29.46
CA ARG A 303 -22.43 -22.89 -29.38
C ARG A 303 -21.84 -21.49 -29.60
N GLY A 304 -20.55 -21.40 -29.92
CA GLY A 304 -19.84 -20.14 -30.13
C GLY A 304 -18.92 -19.76 -28.96
N ARG A 305 -18.42 -18.53 -29.00
CA ARG A 305 -17.37 -17.96 -28.15
C ARG A 305 -17.96 -16.89 -27.23
N VAL A 306 -17.86 -17.10 -25.92
CA VAL A 306 -18.25 -16.11 -24.90
C VAL A 306 -17.01 -15.45 -24.32
N GLY A 307 -16.99 -14.12 -24.30
CA GLY A 307 -15.97 -13.33 -23.65
C GLY A 307 -16.25 -13.14 -22.16
N LEU A 308 -15.32 -13.52 -21.29
CA LEU A 308 -15.36 -13.20 -19.86
C LEU A 308 -14.21 -12.23 -19.51
N PRO A 309 -14.51 -11.03 -18.98
CA PRO A 309 -13.45 -10.08 -18.64
C PRO A 309 -12.77 -10.46 -17.32
N LEU A 310 -11.44 -10.44 -17.29
CA LEU A 310 -10.65 -10.49 -16.06
C LEU A 310 -10.74 -9.16 -15.28
N ALA A 311 -11.94 -8.80 -14.82
CA ALA A 311 -12.21 -7.51 -14.19
C ALA A 311 -13.11 -7.64 -12.95
N LEU A 312 -12.85 -6.80 -11.94
CA LEU A 312 -13.70 -6.64 -10.75
C LEU A 312 -14.08 -7.99 -10.09
N GLY A 313 -15.38 -8.31 -10.01
CA GLY A 313 -15.89 -9.53 -9.37
C GLY A 313 -15.50 -10.84 -10.08
N PHE A 314 -15.11 -10.80 -11.36
CA PHE A 314 -14.67 -12.00 -12.07
C PHE A 314 -13.38 -12.59 -11.49
N TYR A 315 -12.58 -11.82 -10.76
CA TYR A 315 -11.44 -12.38 -10.03
C TYR A 315 -11.81 -13.36 -8.92
N GLU A 316 -13.09 -13.48 -8.60
CA GLU A 316 -13.63 -14.56 -7.77
C GLU A 316 -14.61 -15.44 -8.53
N GLN A 317 -15.52 -14.86 -9.30
CA GLN A 317 -16.60 -15.62 -9.92
C GLN A 317 -16.23 -16.25 -11.28
N LEU A 318 -15.00 -16.06 -11.79
CA LEU A 318 -14.61 -16.68 -13.05
C LEU A 318 -14.84 -18.20 -13.08
N PRO A 319 -14.53 -19.00 -12.04
CA PRO A 319 -14.81 -20.43 -12.05
C PRO A 319 -16.31 -20.74 -12.17
N LEU A 320 -17.18 -19.92 -11.57
CA LEU A 320 -18.63 -20.06 -11.68
C LEU A 320 -19.09 -19.87 -13.14
N TRP A 321 -18.72 -18.73 -13.73
CA TRP A 321 -19.19 -18.40 -15.08
C TRP A 321 -18.51 -19.22 -16.17
N ALA A 322 -17.23 -19.55 -16.02
CA ALA A 322 -16.54 -20.46 -16.93
C ALA A 322 -17.19 -21.86 -16.90
N GLY A 323 -17.46 -22.41 -15.71
CA GLY A 323 -18.13 -23.69 -15.57
C GLY A 323 -19.54 -23.70 -16.14
N PHE A 324 -20.29 -22.62 -15.93
CA PHE A 324 -21.62 -22.43 -16.51
C PHE A 324 -21.60 -22.46 -18.04
N PHE A 325 -20.74 -21.65 -18.67
CA PHE A 325 -20.71 -21.56 -20.14
C PHE A 325 -20.12 -22.79 -20.83
N GLU A 326 -19.09 -23.40 -20.25
CA GLU A 326 -18.50 -24.62 -20.79
C GLU A 326 -19.46 -25.82 -20.68
N GLU A 327 -20.22 -25.95 -19.59
CA GLU A 327 -21.28 -26.96 -19.44
C GLU A 327 -22.40 -26.74 -20.46
N LEU A 328 -22.65 -25.49 -20.85
CA LEU A 328 -23.52 -25.13 -21.96
C LEU A 328 -22.84 -25.25 -23.32
N GLY A 329 -21.61 -25.75 -23.43
CA GLY A 329 -20.90 -25.98 -24.69
C GLY A 329 -20.48 -24.72 -25.45
N PHE A 330 -20.22 -23.62 -24.74
CA PHE A 330 -19.54 -22.44 -25.28
C PHE A 330 -18.03 -22.57 -25.10
N GLU A 331 -17.26 -21.97 -26.01
CA GLU A 331 -15.85 -21.66 -25.79
C GLU A 331 -15.75 -20.41 -24.92
N VAL A 332 -15.10 -20.52 -23.76
CA VAL A 332 -14.85 -19.37 -22.89
C VAL A 332 -13.53 -18.72 -23.29
N VAL A 333 -13.60 -17.45 -23.67
CA VAL A 333 -12.46 -16.61 -24.07
C VAL A 333 -12.24 -15.55 -23.01
N LEU A 334 -11.05 -15.52 -22.41
CA LEU A 334 -10.68 -14.48 -21.46
C LEU A 334 -10.17 -13.22 -22.17
N SER A 335 -10.34 -12.06 -21.54
CA SER A 335 -9.59 -10.85 -21.92
C SER A 335 -8.08 -11.07 -21.75
N GLU A 336 -7.26 -10.22 -22.35
CA GLU A 336 -5.82 -10.22 -22.10
C GLU A 336 -5.49 -9.98 -20.62
N LYS A 337 -4.32 -10.47 -20.20
CA LYS A 337 -3.77 -10.15 -18.90
C LYS A 337 -3.60 -8.64 -18.77
N SER A 338 -3.92 -8.12 -17.59
CA SER A 338 -3.80 -6.71 -17.29
C SER A 338 -2.39 -6.21 -17.54
N SER A 339 -2.33 -5.02 -18.12
CA SER A 339 -1.10 -4.29 -18.37
C SER A 339 -1.43 -2.81 -18.55
N ARG A 340 -0.42 -1.96 -18.41
CA ARG A 340 -0.57 -0.54 -18.72
C ARG A 340 -1.02 -0.26 -20.16
N GLN A 341 -0.61 -1.09 -21.13
CA GLN A 341 -1.09 -1.01 -22.52
C GLN A 341 -2.57 -1.34 -22.63
N LEU A 342 -3.03 -2.36 -21.90
CA LEU A 342 -4.45 -2.72 -21.85
C LEU A 342 -5.28 -1.57 -21.24
N TYR A 343 -4.79 -0.95 -20.16
CA TYR A 343 -5.43 0.24 -19.58
C TYR A 343 -5.56 1.37 -20.63
N PHE A 344 -4.48 1.73 -21.32
CA PHE A 344 -4.51 2.78 -22.34
C PHE A 344 -5.46 2.47 -23.49
N LYS A 345 -5.59 1.18 -23.86
CA LYS A 345 -6.53 0.75 -24.90
C LYS A 345 -7.98 1.16 -24.60
N GLY A 346 -8.41 0.99 -23.35
CA GLY A 346 -9.77 1.33 -22.91
C GLY A 346 -9.96 2.73 -22.33
N GLN A 347 -8.86 3.47 -22.08
CA GLN A 347 -8.87 4.73 -21.31
C GLN A 347 -9.86 5.76 -21.86
N HIS A 348 -10.02 5.83 -23.18
CA HIS A 348 -10.90 6.79 -23.85
C HIS A 348 -12.40 6.62 -23.52
N THR A 349 -12.80 5.46 -22.98
CA THR A 349 -14.19 5.18 -22.56
C THR A 349 -14.40 5.34 -21.04
N VAL A 350 -13.37 5.72 -20.28
CA VAL A 350 -13.46 5.91 -18.83
C VAL A 350 -14.18 7.23 -18.53
N ALA A 351 -15.33 7.14 -17.87
CA ALA A 351 -16.18 8.32 -17.59
C ALA A 351 -15.73 9.17 -16.38
N SER A 352 -14.92 8.61 -15.48
CA SER A 352 -14.49 9.30 -14.25
C SER A 352 -13.08 8.93 -13.85
N ASP A 353 -12.23 9.94 -13.68
CA ASP A 353 -10.86 9.77 -13.18
C ASP A 353 -10.80 9.41 -11.69
N THR A 354 -11.90 9.61 -10.95
CA THR A 354 -11.95 9.34 -9.50
C THR A 354 -12.39 7.92 -9.17
N VAL A 355 -12.81 7.13 -10.16
CA VAL A 355 -13.15 5.72 -9.97
C VAL A 355 -11.89 4.89 -9.68
N CYS A 356 -12.04 3.77 -8.99
CA CYS A 356 -10.89 2.94 -8.63
C CYS A 356 -10.20 2.35 -9.86
N TYR A 357 -8.87 2.19 -9.79
CA TYR A 357 -8.05 1.66 -10.88
C TYR A 357 -8.53 0.30 -11.46
N PRO A 358 -9.00 -0.68 -10.65
CA PRO A 358 -9.58 -1.92 -11.16
C PRO A 358 -10.78 -1.70 -12.09
N ALA A 359 -11.60 -0.68 -11.82
CA ALA A 359 -12.74 -0.33 -12.64
C ALA A 359 -12.28 0.32 -13.96
N LYS A 360 -11.30 1.23 -13.88
CA LYS A 360 -10.66 1.82 -15.09
C LYS A 360 -10.10 0.73 -16.02
N LEU A 361 -9.46 -0.31 -15.46
CA LEU A 361 -8.93 -1.45 -16.23
C LEU A 361 -10.02 -2.28 -16.93
N ALA A 362 -11.25 -2.33 -16.39
CA ALA A 362 -12.34 -3.08 -17.01
C ALA A 362 -12.60 -2.63 -18.46
N HIS A 363 -12.47 -1.32 -18.74
CA HIS A 363 -12.59 -0.78 -20.10
C HIS A 363 -11.58 -1.41 -21.06
N GLY A 364 -10.32 -1.57 -20.65
CA GLY A 364 -9.29 -2.24 -21.44
C GLY A 364 -9.61 -3.72 -21.69
N HIS A 365 -10.12 -4.42 -20.67
CA HIS A 365 -10.54 -5.82 -20.83
C HIS A 365 -11.70 -5.98 -21.81
N ILE A 366 -12.65 -5.04 -21.84
CA ILE A 366 -13.73 -5.03 -22.84
C ILE A 366 -13.17 -4.84 -24.25
N GLU A 367 -12.31 -3.84 -24.46
CA GLU A 367 -11.66 -3.62 -25.76
C GLU A 367 -10.83 -4.83 -26.22
N SER A 368 -10.21 -5.55 -25.28
CA SER A 368 -9.51 -6.80 -25.59
C SER A 368 -10.45 -7.90 -26.11
N LEU A 369 -11.61 -8.07 -25.49
CA LEU A 369 -12.58 -9.09 -25.90
C LEU A 369 -13.25 -8.75 -27.24
N LEU A 370 -13.58 -7.47 -27.45
CA LEU A 370 -14.14 -7.00 -28.73
C LEU A 370 -13.17 -7.26 -29.89
N ASP A 371 -11.88 -6.98 -29.70
CA ASP A 371 -10.86 -7.23 -30.73
C ASP A 371 -10.60 -8.72 -30.97
N LYS A 372 -10.87 -9.57 -29.97
CA LYS A 372 -10.82 -11.03 -30.12
C LYS A 372 -12.03 -11.60 -30.89
N GLY A 373 -13.01 -10.77 -31.23
CA GLY A 373 -14.19 -11.16 -32.01
C GLY A 373 -15.01 -12.26 -31.34
N VAL A 374 -15.24 -12.17 -30.02
CA VAL A 374 -16.17 -13.06 -29.33
C VAL A 374 -17.61 -12.78 -29.75
N ASP A 375 -18.48 -13.80 -29.75
CA ASP A 375 -19.88 -13.65 -30.18
C ASP A 375 -20.70 -12.76 -29.24
N PHE A 376 -20.29 -12.72 -27.98
CA PHE A 376 -20.78 -11.79 -26.97
C PHE A 376 -19.85 -11.79 -25.76
N ILE A 377 -19.83 -10.68 -25.02
CA ILE A 377 -19.21 -10.56 -23.71
C ILE A 377 -20.31 -10.74 -22.67
N PHE A 378 -20.06 -11.56 -21.66
CA PHE A 378 -20.96 -11.72 -20.53
C PHE A 378 -20.39 -11.02 -19.30
N PHE A 379 -21.13 -10.03 -18.80
CA PHE A 379 -20.76 -9.28 -17.60
C PHE A 379 -22.03 -8.88 -16.82
N PRO A 380 -22.48 -9.70 -15.86
CA PRO A 380 -23.77 -9.50 -15.21
C PRO A 380 -23.75 -8.34 -14.21
N CYS A 381 -24.93 -7.76 -13.97
CA CYS A 381 -25.18 -6.79 -12.91
C CYS A 381 -25.69 -7.53 -11.66
N GLU A 382 -24.95 -7.43 -10.55
CA GLU A 382 -25.22 -8.23 -9.34
C GLU A 382 -25.25 -7.32 -8.11
N SER A 383 -26.46 -6.92 -7.70
CA SER A 383 -26.65 -6.14 -6.46
C SER A 383 -26.14 -6.93 -5.25
N TYR A 384 -26.46 -8.21 -5.23
CA TYR A 384 -26.10 -9.18 -4.21
C TYR A 384 -24.93 -10.01 -4.69
N ASN A 385 -23.89 -10.10 -3.89
CA ASN A 385 -22.81 -11.06 -4.01
C ASN A 385 -23.28 -12.44 -3.51
N ILE A 386 -22.45 -13.46 -3.66
CA ILE A 386 -22.66 -14.77 -3.05
C ILE A 386 -22.74 -14.59 -1.53
N ASP A 387 -23.82 -15.09 -0.94
CA ASP A 387 -24.03 -15.09 0.50
C ASP A 387 -23.12 -16.11 1.17
N GLU A 388 -22.19 -15.62 1.99
CA GLU A 388 -21.28 -16.45 2.79
C GLU A 388 -21.73 -16.57 4.25
N HIS A 389 -22.94 -16.09 4.55
CA HIS A 389 -23.57 -16.12 5.87
C HIS A 389 -22.66 -15.58 6.99
N SER A 390 -21.87 -14.56 6.66
CA SER A 390 -20.86 -13.97 7.56
C SER A 390 -21.01 -12.47 7.77
N SER A 391 -22.09 -11.90 7.25
CA SER A 391 -22.43 -10.48 7.30
C SER A 391 -23.92 -10.26 7.50
N ASP A 392 -24.32 -9.05 7.88
CA ASP A 392 -25.72 -8.65 8.02
C ASP A 392 -26.42 -8.63 6.64
N ASN A 393 -25.66 -8.39 5.58
CA ASN A 393 -26.09 -8.49 4.19
C ASN A 393 -24.90 -8.88 3.29
N HIS A 394 -25.13 -9.15 2.01
CA HIS A 394 -24.13 -9.62 1.08
C HIS A 394 -24.11 -8.76 -0.20
N TYR A 395 -24.24 -7.44 -0.07
CA TYR A 395 -24.19 -6.53 -1.22
C TYR A 395 -22.80 -6.50 -1.88
N ASN A 396 -22.79 -6.31 -3.19
CA ASN A 396 -21.64 -5.78 -3.90
C ASN A 396 -21.53 -4.27 -3.70
N CYS A 397 -20.32 -3.71 -3.86
CA CYS A 397 -20.21 -2.25 -3.97
C CYS A 397 -20.89 -1.76 -5.25
N PRO A 398 -21.41 -0.52 -5.30
CA PRO A 398 -22.12 -0.02 -6.49
C PRO A 398 -21.30 -0.10 -7.78
N VAL A 399 -19.97 0.09 -7.67
CA VAL A 399 -19.05 -0.06 -8.81
C VAL A 399 -19.03 -1.51 -9.29
N VAL A 400 -18.79 -2.49 -8.42
CA VAL A 400 -18.77 -3.91 -8.81
C VAL A 400 -20.14 -4.40 -9.29
N ALA A 401 -21.22 -3.95 -8.65
CA ALA A 401 -22.58 -4.38 -8.94
C ALA A 401 -23.07 -3.92 -10.32
N TYR A 402 -22.71 -2.71 -10.76
CA TYR A 402 -23.34 -2.06 -11.91
C TYR A 402 -22.35 -1.45 -12.91
N TYR A 403 -21.05 -1.76 -12.83
CA TYR A 403 -20.10 -1.32 -13.86
C TYR A 403 -20.47 -1.69 -15.29
N PRO A 404 -21.13 -2.84 -15.57
CA PRO A 404 -21.57 -3.15 -16.93
C PRO A 404 -22.46 -2.08 -17.57
N GLU A 405 -23.36 -1.45 -16.79
CA GLU A 405 -24.19 -0.34 -17.26
C GLU A 405 -23.33 0.85 -17.72
N LEU A 406 -22.32 1.20 -16.93
CA LEU A 406 -21.40 2.29 -17.24
C LEU A 406 -20.58 1.97 -18.49
N LEU A 407 -20.06 0.75 -18.60
CA LEU A 407 -19.31 0.29 -19.77
C LEU A 407 -20.16 0.42 -21.04
N LYS A 408 -21.41 -0.06 -21.01
CA LYS A 408 -22.33 0.02 -22.15
C LYS A 408 -22.68 1.46 -22.50
N ALA A 409 -22.87 2.32 -21.52
CA ALA A 409 -23.22 3.73 -21.75
C ALA A 409 -22.06 4.55 -22.36
N ASN A 410 -20.81 4.15 -22.13
CA ASN A 410 -19.61 4.93 -22.51
C ASN A 410 -18.76 4.28 -23.61
N ASN A 411 -19.18 3.13 -24.16
CA ASN A 411 -18.47 2.43 -25.22
C ASN A 411 -19.41 2.16 -26.40
N GLU A 412 -19.24 2.92 -27.48
CA GLU A 412 -20.08 2.84 -28.69
C GLU A 412 -20.02 1.47 -29.40
N ARG A 413 -18.97 0.67 -29.15
CA ARG A 413 -18.86 -0.68 -29.72
C ARG A 413 -19.78 -1.69 -29.02
N LEU A 414 -20.30 -1.37 -27.83
CA LEU A 414 -21.18 -2.25 -27.07
C LEU A 414 -22.64 -2.02 -27.42
N ASN A 415 -23.35 -3.11 -27.64
CA ASN A 415 -24.79 -3.11 -27.92
C ASN A 415 -25.46 -4.34 -27.30
N ALA A 416 -26.78 -4.45 -27.48
CA ALA A 416 -27.56 -5.54 -26.88
C ALA A 416 -27.23 -6.94 -27.45
N GLU A 417 -26.57 -7.03 -28.62
CA GLU A 417 -26.25 -8.30 -29.28
C GLU A 417 -24.89 -8.86 -28.85
N ASN A 418 -23.93 -7.98 -28.59
CA ASN A 418 -22.55 -8.36 -28.25
C ASN A 418 -22.18 -8.16 -26.77
N PHE A 419 -23.04 -7.52 -25.96
CA PHE A 419 -22.79 -7.28 -24.53
C PHE A 419 -23.99 -7.69 -23.68
N LEU A 420 -23.88 -8.83 -22.99
CA LEU A 420 -24.93 -9.37 -22.13
C LEU A 420 -24.64 -9.04 -20.66
N MET A 421 -25.47 -8.15 -20.11
CA MET A 421 -25.40 -7.69 -18.72
C MET A 421 -26.71 -7.92 -17.94
N PRO A 422 -27.16 -9.18 -17.77
CA PRO A 422 -28.38 -9.44 -17.02
C PRO A 422 -28.25 -9.02 -15.56
N TYR A 423 -29.34 -8.56 -14.97
CA TYR A 423 -29.48 -8.43 -13.53
C TYR A 423 -29.70 -9.81 -12.93
N ILE A 424 -28.76 -10.27 -12.10
CA ILE A 424 -28.76 -11.61 -11.53
C ILE A 424 -28.58 -11.52 -10.02
N ASP A 425 -29.36 -12.35 -9.31
CA ASP A 425 -29.07 -12.76 -7.94
C ASP A 425 -28.75 -14.25 -7.99
N VAL A 426 -27.48 -14.58 -7.79
CA VAL A 426 -26.98 -15.96 -7.85
C VAL A 426 -27.38 -16.79 -6.63
N ASN A 427 -27.89 -16.16 -5.56
CA ASN A 427 -28.35 -16.83 -4.35
C ASN A 427 -29.76 -17.44 -4.52
N ASP A 428 -30.57 -16.94 -5.47
CA ASP A 428 -31.84 -17.55 -5.89
C ASP A 428 -31.69 -18.22 -7.27
N GLU A 429 -31.47 -19.55 -7.27
CA GLU A 429 -31.34 -20.37 -8.49
C GLU A 429 -32.51 -20.15 -9.47
N SER A 430 -33.73 -20.00 -8.97
CA SER A 430 -34.92 -19.83 -9.83
C SER A 430 -34.92 -18.47 -10.51
N SER A 431 -34.57 -17.41 -9.77
CA SER A 431 -34.45 -16.06 -10.32
C SER A 431 -33.29 -15.95 -11.31
N ALA A 432 -32.11 -16.46 -10.94
CA ALA A 432 -30.93 -16.50 -11.80
C ALA A 432 -31.22 -17.20 -13.14
N VAL A 433 -31.85 -18.38 -13.09
CA VAL A 433 -32.20 -19.13 -14.31
C VAL A 433 -33.20 -18.39 -15.19
N ARG A 434 -34.16 -17.66 -14.60
CA ARG A 434 -35.08 -16.81 -15.38
C ARG A 434 -34.34 -15.66 -16.07
N ALA A 435 -33.43 -14.98 -15.38
CA ALA A 435 -32.63 -13.89 -15.93
C ALA A 435 -31.70 -14.39 -17.05
N LEU A 436 -30.96 -15.49 -16.80
CA LEU A 436 -30.07 -16.13 -17.77
C LEU A 436 -30.83 -16.63 -19.01
N ARG A 437 -32.02 -17.21 -18.83
CA ARG A 437 -32.86 -17.65 -19.96
C ARG A 437 -33.27 -16.49 -20.85
N ARG A 438 -33.60 -15.33 -20.27
CA ARG A 438 -33.93 -14.12 -21.05
C ARG A 438 -32.71 -13.61 -21.80
N ALA A 439 -31.57 -13.45 -21.13
CA ALA A 439 -30.34 -12.95 -21.74
C ALA A 439 -29.81 -13.86 -22.85
N LEU A 440 -29.90 -15.18 -22.67
CA LEU A 440 -29.43 -16.19 -23.63
C LEU A 440 -30.54 -16.68 -24.57
N GLY A 441 -31.62 -15.91 -24.74
CA GLY A 441 -32.80 -16.33 -25.51
C GLY A 441 -32.48 -16.82 -26.92
N ARG A 442 -31.47 -16.23 -27.58
CA ARG A 442 -31.02 -16.62 -28.93
C ARG A 442 -30.55 -18.07 -29.03
N TYR A 443 -30.10 -18.66 -27.93
CA TYR A 443 -29.58 -20.03 -27.88
C TYR A 443 -30.64 -21.09 -27.53
N LYS A 444 -31.89 -20.67 -27.26
CA LYS A 444 -33.04 -21.56 -27.00
C LYS A 444 -32.75 -22.65 -25.94
N LEU A 445 -32.04 -22.27 -24.87
CA LEU A 445 -31.64 -23.19 -23.80
C LEU A 445 -32.83 -23.56 -22.89
N SER A 446 -32.92 -24.84 -22.51
CA SER A 446 -33.96 -25.30 -21.58
C SER A 446 -33.66 -24.87 -20.13
N PRO A 447 -34.67 -24.59 -19.30
CA PRO A 447 -34.45 -24.28 -17.88
C PRO A 447 -33.68 -25.36 -17.13
N ALA A 448 -33.86 -26.64 -17.50
CA ALA A 448 -33.13 -27.75 -16.90
C ALA A 448 -31.62 -27.71 -17.26
N ALA A 449 -31.28 -27.37 -18.50
CA ALA A 449 -29.88 -27.20 -18.91
C ALA A 449 -29.22 -26.02 -18.19
N LEU A 450 -29.93 -24.89 -18.06
CA LEU A 450 -29.44 -23.71 -17.33
C LEU A 450 -29.20 -24.00 -15.84
N ARG A 451 -30.11 -24.72 -15.16
CA ARG A 451 -29.90 -25.16 -13.77
C ARG A 451 -28.69 -26.07 -13.63
N ARG A 452 -28.56 -27.06 -14.51
CA ARG A 452 -27.41 -27.99 -14.49
C ARG A 452 -26.09 -27.22 -14.68
N ALA A 453 -26.05 -26.30 -15.64
CA ALA A 453 -24.89 -25.44 -15.87
C ALA A 453 -24.56 -24.54 -14.68
N LEU A 454 -25.57 -23.94 -14.04
CA LEU A 454 -25.34 -23.07 -12.88
C LEU A 454 -24.76 -23.87 -11.70
N ARG A 455 -25.30 -25.07 -11.44
CA ARG A 455 -24.76 -25.99 -10.42
C ARG A 455 -23.33 -26.45 -10.74
N ALA A 456 -23.03 -26.74 -12.02
CA ALA A 456 -21.68 -27.08 -12.44
C ALA A 456 -20.69 -25.93 -12.21
N GLY A 457 -21.11 -24.69 -12.50
CA GLY A 457 -20.35 -23.49 -12.17
C GLY A 457 -20.09 -23.34 -10.67
N PHE A 458 -21.13 -23.47 -9.82
CA PHE A 458 -20.96 -23.41 -8.37
C PHE A 458 -20.05 -24.52 -7.83
N ALA A 459 -20.15 -25.74 -8.35
CA ALA A 459 -19.25 -26.83 -7.99
C ALA A 459 -17.78 -26.50 -8.33
N ARG A 460 -17.54 -25.87 -9.49
CA ARG A 460 -16.21 -25.41 -9.89
C ARG A 460 -15.68 -24.30 -8.98
N LEU A 461 -16.53 -23.34 -8.61
CA LEU A 461 -16.20 -22.30 -7.64
C LEU A 461 -15.86 -22.88 -6.27
N GLY A 462 -16.63 -23.86 -5.79
CA GLY A 462 -16.37 -24.57 -4.54
C GLY A 462 -15.01 -25.27 -4.55
N SER A 463 -14.67 -25.97 -5.64
CA SER A 463 -13.35 -26.59 -5.80
C SER A 463 -12.21 -25.56 -5.82
N PHE A 464 -12.39 -24.43 -6.52
CA PHE A 464 -11.41 -23.35 -6.51
C PHE A 464 -11.16 -22.81 -5.10
N ARG A 465 -12.23 -22.53 -4.33
CA ARG A 465 -12.12 -22.03 -2.95
C ARG A 465 -11.41 -23.04 -2.04
N ALA A 466 -11.79 -24.31 -2.11
CA ALA A 466 -11.13 -25.37 -1.34
C ALA A 466 -9.64 -25.50 -1.67
N ASP A 467 -9.25 -25.37 -2.94
CA ASP A 467 -7.85 -25.39 -3.36
C ASP A 467 -7.05 -24.20 -2.81
N VAL A 468 -7.65 -23.00 -2.75
CA VAL A 468 -7.04 -21.80 -2.17
C VAL A 468 -6.85 -21.96 -0.66
N GLU A 469 -7.87 -22.44 0.06
CA GLU A 469 -7.80 -22.68 1.50
C GLU A 469 -6.76 -23.75 1.84
N LYS A 470 -6.75 -24.87 1.11
CA LYS A 470 -5.76 -25.93 1.28
C LYS A 470 -4.34 -25.38 1.04
N ARG A 471 -4.15 -24.60 -0.02
CA ARG A 471 -2.84 -24.02 -0.32
C ARG A 471 -2.39 -23.02 0.75
N ALA A 472 -3.32 -22.23 1.30
CA ALA A 472 -3.04 -21.33 2.41
C ALA A 472 -2.50 -22.09 3.64
N ASP A 473 -3.11 -23.24 3.97
CA ASP A 473 -2.68 -24.09 5.08
C ASP A 473 -1.29 -24.72 4.84
N GLU A 474 -1.01 -25.16 3.60
CA GLU A 474 0.31 -25.66 3.21
C GLU A 474 1.40 -24.59 3.37
N ILE A 475 1.14 -23.37 2.87
CA ILE A 475 2.07 -22.23 2.95
C ILE A 475 2.32 -21.85 4.41
N LEU A 476 1.27 -21.71 5.21
CA LEU A 476 1.38 -21.34 6.62
C LEU A 476 2.14 -22.40 7.43
N SER A 477 1.84 -23.69 7.20
CA SER A 477 2.53 -24.78 7.87
C SER A 477 4.02 -24.83 7.51
N ARG A 478 4.36 -24.56 6.24
CA ARG A 478 5.75 -24.48 5.81
C ARG A 478 6.47 -23.26 6.37
N ALA A 479 5.84 -22.08 6.36
CA ALA A 479 6.40 -20.86 6.94
C ALA A 479 6.76 -21.07 8.42
N ARG A 480 5.86 -21.67 9.20
CA ARG A 480 6.11 -22.05 10.60
C ARG A 480 7.30 -22.98 10.78
N ARG A 481 7.41 -24.04 9.96
CA ARG A 481 8.55 -24.97 10.01
C ARG A 481 9.88 -24.30 9.67
N GLU A 482 9.86 -23.34 8.75
CA GLU A 482 11.04 -22.58 8.35
C GLU A 482 11.33 -21.37 9.28
N GLY A 483 10.57 -21.18 10.36
CA GLY A 483 10.72 -20.04 11.27
C GLY A 483 10.35 -18.69 10.63
N LYS A 484 9.65 -18.68 9.49
CA LYS A 484 9.24 -17.49 8.76
C LYS A 484 7.90 -16.96 9.26
N ARG A 485 7.76 -15.64 9.31
CA ARG A 485 6.46 -14.99 9.48
C ARG A 485 5.64 -15.09 8.19
N ALA A 486 4.32 -15.00 8.32
CA ALA A 486 3.44 -14.83 7.17
C ALA A 486 2.60 -13.55 7.28
N VAL A 487 2.38 -12.92 6.13
CA VAL A 487 1.54 -11.73 5.99
C VAL A 487 0.28 -12.10 5.24
N VAL A 488 -0.88 -11.82 5.82
CA VAL A 488 -2.16 -11.83 5.11
C VAL A 488 -2.25 -10.50 4.37
N LEU A 489 -1.95 -10.55 3.07
CA LEU A 489 -2.19 -9.43 2.17
C LEU A 489 -3.69 -9.44 1.87
N ALA A 490 -4.42 -8.52 2.49
CA ALA A 490 -5.86 -8.53 2.51
C ALA A 490 -6.41 -7.43 1.60
N GLY A 491 -7.38 -7.76 0.75
CA GLY A 491 -7.92 -6.79 -0.20
C GLY A 491 -9.32 -7.12 -0.69
N ARG A 492 -9.51 -7.01 -2.00
CA ARG A 492 -10.68 -7.49 -2.75
C ARG A 492 -10.19 -8.53 -3.75
N PRO A 493 -11.08 -9.35 -4.32
CA PRO A 493 -10.68 -10.37 -5.28
C PRO A 493 -9.84 -9.82 -6.42
N TYR A 494 -10.16 -8.63 -6.95
CA TYR A 494 -9.40 -8.00 -8.03
C TYR A 494 -7.99 -7.55 -7.66
N HIS A 495 -7.62 -7.49 -6.38
CA HIS A 495 -6.24 -7.19 -5.99
C HIS A 495 -5.28 -8.36 -6.25
N ILE A 496 -5.76 -9.56 -6.63
CA ILE A 496 -4.85 -10.64 -7.04
C ILE A 496 -4.19 -10.38 -8.41
N ASP A 497 -4.75 -9.46 -9.19
CA ASP A 497 -4.21 -9.03 -10.46
C ASP A 497 -2.82 -8.36 -10.27
N PRO A 498 -1.75 -8.89 -10.92
CA PRO A 498 -0.40 -8.34 -10.82
C PRO A 498 -0.26 -6.87 -11.26
N GLU A 499 -1.09 -6.38 -12.19
CA GLU A 499 -1.08 -4.97 -12.60
C GLU A 499 -1.74 -4.09 -11.53
N ILE A 500 -2.79 -4.59 -10.87
CA ILE A 500 -3.51 -3.85 -9.83
C ILE A 500 -2.69 -3.82 -8.53
N ASN A 501 -2.10 -4.93 -8.09
CA ASN A 501 -1.33 -4.95 -6.84
C ASN A 501 0.12 -4.50 -6.99
N HIS A 502 0.56 -4.09 -8.18
CA HIS A 502 1.91 -3.62 -8.48
C HIS A 502 3.05 -4.60 -8.18
N GLY A 503 2.77 -5.87 -7.88
CA GLY A 503 3.78 -6.84 -7.44
C GLY A 503 4.08 -6.80 -5.94
N ILE A 504 3.18 -6.25 -5.12
CA ILE A 504 3.36 -6.17 -3.65
C ILE A 504 3.53 -7.56 -3.00
N SER A 505 2.86 -8.60 -3.51
CA SER A 505 3.04 -9.97 -3.00
C SER A 505 4.48 -10.46 -3.18
N LYS A 506 5.09 -10.19 -4.34
CA LYS A 506 6.48 -10.53 -4.64
C LYS A 506 7.45 -9.74 -3.78
N LEU A 507 7.16 -8.46 -3.59
CA LEU A 507 7.95 -7.60 -2.69
C LEU A 507 7.96 -8.17 -1.26
N LEU A 508 6.82 -8.60 -0.72
CA LEU A 508 6.75 -9.29 0.57
C LEU A 508 7.60 -10.58 0.56
N GLY A 509 7.51 -11.39 -0.49
CA GLY A 509 8.37 -12.57 -0.66
C GLY A 509 9.88 -12.24 -0.63
N SER A 510 10.28 -11.12 -1.24
CA SER A 510 11.67 -10.62 -1.22
C SER A 510 12.14 -10.16 0.16
N LEU A 511 11.20 -9.78 1.03
CA LEU A 511 11.48 -9.43 2.44
C LEU A 511 11.50 -10.66 3.36
N GLY A 512 11.41 -11.87 2.79
CA GLY A 512 11.53 -13.13 3.53
C GLY A 512 10.26 -13.58 4.25
N VAL A 513 9.10 -12.99 3.94
CA VAL A 513 7.81 -13.39 4.54
C VAL A 513 6.98 -14.24 3.58
N ALA A 514 6.23 -15.20 4.13
CA ALA A 514 5.21 -15.91 3.36
C ALA A 514 3.99 -15.00 3.14
N VAL A 515 3.28 -15.18 2.02
CA VAL A 515 2.14 -14.34 1.64
C VAL A 515 0.88 -15.21 1.56
N LEU A 516 -0.14 -14.80 2.32
CA LEU A 516 -1.49 -15.35 2.32
C LEU A 516 -2.48 -14.28 1.81
N SER A 517 -3.67 -14.69 1.43
CA SER A 517 -4.80 -13.82 1.06
C SER A 517 -5.92 -13.94 2.09
N GLU A 518 -6.82 -12.95 2.15
CA GLU A 518 -7.89 -12.94 3.14
C GLU A 518 -8.84 -14.14 3.02
N ASP A 519 -9.14 -14.58 1.79
CA ASP A 519 -9.99 -15.74 1.52
C ASP A 519 -9.33 -17.08 1.82
N GLY A 520 -8.00 -17.13 1.91
CA GLY A 520 -7.29 -18.32 2.38
C GLY A 520 -7.42 -18.55 3.89
N VAL A 521 -7.77 -17.52 4.68
CA VAL A 521 -7.73 -17.58 6.15
C VAL A 521 -9.04 -17.16 6.84
N ALA A 522 -9.94 -16.46 6.16
CA ALA A 522 -11.14 -15.89 6.77
C ALA A 522 -12.06 -16.96 7.41
N HIS A 523 -12.10 -18.18 6.87
CA HIS A 523 -12.88 -19.28 7.46
C HIS A 523 -12.41 -19.66 8.88
N LYS A 524 -11.14 -19.36 9.23
CA LYS A 524 -10.56 -19.61 10.56
C LYS A 524 -10.88 -18.49 11.58
N GLY A 525 -11.39 -17.36 11.09
CA GLY A 525 -11.79 -16.22 11.89
C GLY A 525 -13.25 -16.29 12.34
N SER A 526 -13.49 -15.84 13.58
CA SER A 526 -14.84 -15.69 14.14
C SER A 526 -15.54 -14.46 13.56
N ALA A 527 -16.87 -14.46 13.53
CA ALA A 527 -17.64 -13.26 13.21
C ALA A 527 -17.33 -12.15 14.23
N VAL A 528 -17.15 -10.92 13.74
CA VAL A 528 -16.76 -9.77 14.55
C VAL A 528 -17.89 -8.77 14.62
N ARG A 529 -18.20 -8.30 15.83
CA ARG A 529 -19.07 -7.14 16.01
C ARG A 529 -18.29 -5.86 15.71
N VAL A 530 -18.69 -5.18 14.65
CA VAL A 530 -18.12 -3.90 14.18
C VAL A 530 -19.08 -2.74 14.50
N ASN A 531 -18.59 -1.51 14.45
CA ASN A 531 -19.39 -0.30 14.77
C ASN A 531 -20.22 0.20 13.58
N VAL A 532 -20.16 -0.49 12.45
CA VAL A 532 -20.83 -0.16 11.20
C VAL A 532 -21.65 -1.35 10.73
N LEU A 533 -22.67 -1.11 9.92
CA LEU A 533 -23.48 -2.20 9.37
C LEU A 533 -22.62 -3.05 8.41
N ASN A 534 -22.48 -4.34 8.69
CA ASN A 534 -21.65 -5.23 7.90
C ASN A 534 -22.45 -5.73 6.69
N GLN A 535 -22.56 -4.89 5.65
CA GLN A 535 -23.45 -5.14 4.51
C GLN A 535 -22.80 -5.85 3.31
N TRP A 536 -21.49 -6.08 3.34
CA TRP A 536 -20.72 -6.46 2.14
C TRP A 536 -19.86 -7.71 2.40
N THR A 537 -20.04 -8.75 1.57
CA THR A 537 -19.36 -10.05 1.70
C THR A 537 -17.83 -9.92 1.82
N TYR A 538 -17.19 -9.11 0.96
CA TYR A 538 -15.73 -8.97 1.00
C TYR A 538 -15.19 -8.28 2.24
N HIS A 539 -15.96 -7.40 2.85
CA HIS A 539 -15.56 -6.73 4.08
C HIS A 539 -15.77 -7.63 5.30
N ALA A 540 -16.85 -8.42 5.29
CA ALA A 540 -17.06 -9.47 6.28
C ALA A 540 -15.89 -10.46 6.33
N ARG A 541 -15.44 -10.90 5.15
CA ARG A 541 -14.26 -11.76 4.99
C ARG A 541 -12.99 -11.09 5.53
N LEU A 542 -12.80 -9.82 5.20
CA LEU A 542 -11.67 -9.01 5.68
C LEU A 542 -11.66 -8.89 7.22
N TYR A 543 -12.81 -8.64 7.85
CA TYR A 543 -12.92 -8.55 9.32
C TYR A 543 -12.60 -9.88 10.00
N ARG A 544 -13.07 -11.00 9.45
CA ARG A 544 -12.75 -12.34 9.96
C ARG A 544 -11.28 -12.69 9.79
N ALA A 545 -10.67 -12.35 8.65
CA ALA A 545 -9.24 -12.50 8.46
C ALA A 545 -8.44 -11.67 9.49
N ALA A 546 -8.85 -10.41 9.74
CA ALA A 546 -8.23 -9.57 10.76
C ALA A 546 -8.38 -10.17 12.17
N GLU A 547 -9.55 -10.73 12.51
CA GLU A 547 -9.78 -11.42 13.77
C GLU A 547 -8.83 -12.62 13.95
N TYR A 548 -8.69 -13.45 12.93
CA TYR A 548 -7.78 -14.60 12.97
C TYR A 548 -6.31 -14.17 13.10
N VAL A 549 -5.89 -13.15 12.35
CA VAL A 549 -4.54 -12.59 12.44
C VAL A 549 -4.28 -12.00 13.83
N SER A 550 -5.27 -11.32 14.42
CA SER A 550 -5.16 -10.71 15.75
C SER A 550 -4.82 -11.74 16.85
N ARG A 551 -5.22 -13.00 16.66
CA ARG A 551 -4.96 -14.12 17.58
C ARG A 551 -3.63 -14.84 17.36
N SER A 552 -2.95 -14.56 16.26
CA SER A 552 -1.81 -15.36 15.80
C SER A 552 -0.50 -14.59 15.96
N ALA A 553 0.47 -15.13 16.71
CA ALA A 553 1.73 -14.43 16.98
C ALA A 553 2.62 -14.27 15.73
N ASP A 554 2.51 -15.21 14.80
CA ASP A 554 3.32 -15.36 13.58
C ASP A 554 2.67 -14.81 12.31
N LEU A 555 1.44 -14.29 12.41
CA LEU A 555 0.72 -13.64 11.32
C LEU A 555 0.63 -12.13 11.52
N ASP A 556 0.73 -11.39 10.43
CA ASP A 556 0.45 -9.96 10.37
C ASP A 556 -0.47 -9.65 9.18
N LEU A 557 -1.15 -8.50 9.18
CA LEU A 557 -2.10 -8.12 8.14
C LEU A 557 -1.64 -6.83 7.46
N VAL A 558 -1.62 -6.86 6.13
CA VAL A 558 -1.42 -5.69 5.29
C VAL A 558 -2.66 -5.51 4.44
N GLN A 559 -3.39 -4.41 4.64
CA GLN A 559 -4.60 -4.12 3.86
C GLN A 559 -4.27 -3.31 2.60
N LEU A 560 -4.67 -3.84 1.45
CA LEU A 560 -4.68 -3.14 0.19
C LEU A 560 -5.97 -2.33 0.05
N VAL A 561 -5.82 -1.03 -0.22
CA VAL A 561 -6.94 -0.10 -0.42
C VAL A 561 -6.78 0.61 -1.75
N SER A 562 -7.82 0.60 -2.57
CA SER A 562 -7.77 1.30 -3.86
C SER A 562 -8.13 2.78 -3.70
N PHE A 563 -7.38 3.67 -4.35
CA PHE A 563 -7.80 5.06 -4.53
C PHE A 563 -9.21 5.10 -5.16
N GLY A 564 -10.05 6.02 -4.71
CA GLY A 564 -11.45 6.12 -5.16
C GLY A 564 -12.42 5.10 -4.54
N CYS A 565 -11.95 4.17 -3.70
CA CYS A 565 -12.86 3.25 -3.02
C CYS A 565 -13.58 3.94 -1.84
N GLY A 566 -14.87 4.21 -2.00
CA GLY A 566 -15.69 4.81 -0.94
C GLY A 566 -15.90 3.91 0.28
N ILE A 567 -15.94 2.59 0.10
CA ILE A 567 -16.21 1.66 1.20
C ILE A 567 -14.97 1.46 2.08
N ASP A 568 -13.77 1.45 1.48
CA ASP A 568 -12.51 1.36 2.23
C ASP A 568 -12.34 2.50 3.24
N ALA A 569 -12.98 3.65 3.02
CA ALA A 569 -12.97 4.77 3.95
C ALA A 569 -13.60 4.44 5.31
N ILE A 570 -14.52 3.47 5.35
CA ILE A 570 -15.22 3.03 6.55
C ILE A 570 -14.55 1.77 7.11
N THR A 571 -14.25 0.79 6.25
CA THR A 571 -13.84 -0.54 6.72
C THR A 571 -12.40 -0.61 7.20
N THR A 572 -11.56 0.32 6.76
CA THR A 572 -10.19 0.49 7.28
C THR A 572 -10.19 0.70 8.80
N ASP A 573 -11.11 1.53 9.31
CA ASP A 573 -11.13 1.87 10.74
C ASP A 573 -11.55 0.67 11.59
N GLU A 574 -12.47 -0.17 11.07
CA GLU A 574 -12.89 -1.40 11.74
C GLU A 574 -11.77 -2.46 11.75
N VAL A 575 -11.08 -2.69 10.62
CA VAL A 575 -9.93 -3.61 10.56
C VAL A 575 -8.83 -3.16 11.50
N ARG A 576 -8.51 -1.87 11.51
CA ARG A 576 -7.56 -1.28 12.45
C ARG A 576 -7.96 -1.57 13.89
N SER A 577 -9.22 -1.28 14.26
CA SER A 577 -9.72 -1.52 15.61
C SER A 577 -9.61 -2.99 16.03
N ILE A 578 -9.89 -3.93 15.13
CA ILE A 578 -9.79 -5.38 15.40
C ILE A 578 -8.35 -5.78 15.73
N LEU A 579 -7.37 -5.29 14.97
CA LEU A 579 -5.95 -5.61 15.17
C LEU A 579 -5.37 -4.92 16.39
N GLU A 580 -5.58 -3.61 16.54
CA GLU A 580 -5.00 -2.80 17.62
C GLU A 580 -5.55 -3.22 19.01
N LYS A 581 -6.79 -3.70 19.09
CA LYS A 581 -7.36 -4.29 20.33
C LYS A 581 -6.54 -5.44 20.89
N ARG A 582 -5.77 -6.15 20.06
CA ARG A 582 -4.87 -7.23 20.48
C ARG A 582 -3.39 -6.89 20.32
N GLY A 583 -3.07 -5.60 20.19
CA GLY A 583 -1.69 -5.12 20.07
C GLY A 583 -1.00 -5.50 18.76
N LYS A 584 -1.76 -5.72 17.68
CA LYS A 584 -1.23 -5.92 16.33
C LYS A 584 -1.17 -4.61 15.57
N LEU A 585 -0.09 -4.40 14.81
CA LEU A 585 0.05 -3.25 13.93
C LEU A 585 -0.92 -3.35 12.75
N TYR A 586 -1.68 -2.28 12.51
CA TYR A 586 -2.42 -2.11 11.27
C TYR A 586 -1.56 -1.43 10.20
N THR A 587 -1.38 -2.10 9.06
CA THR A 587 -0.64 -1.54 7.91
C THR A 587 -1.55 -1.43 6.69
N GLN A 588 -1.70 -0.21 6.19
CA GLN A 588 -2.44 0.08 4.96
C GLN A 588 -1.50 0.43 3.82
N ILE A 589 -1.72 -0.16 2.65
CA ILE A 589 -1.12 0.25 1.39
C ILE A 589 -2.22 0.75 0.46
N LYS A 590 -2.13 2.03 0.11
CA LYS A 590 -3.03 2.63 -0.87
C LYS A 590 -2.47 2.41 -2.28
N ILE A 591 -3.30 1.89 -3.17
CA ILE A 591 -2.96 1.55 -4.55
C ILE A 591 -3.77 2.40 -5.52
N ASP A 592 -3.11 2.82 -6.60
CA ASP A 592 -3.67 3.60 -7.70
C ASP A 592 -3.05 3.15 -9.05
N GLU A 593 -3.39 3.77 -10.18
CA GLU A 593 -2.72 3.55 -11.48
C GLU A 593 -1.21 3.88 -11.49
N ILE A 594 -0.75 4.66 -10.51
CA ILE A 594 0.67 5.00 -10.35
C ILE A 594 1.36 3.91 -9.53
N ASN A 595 2.24 3.17 -10.17
CA ASN A 595 3.09 2.18 -9.52
C ASN A 595 4.28 2.87 -8.81
N ASN A 596 4.25 2.92 -7.48
CA ASN A 596 5.36 3.39 -6.64
C ASN A 596 5.75 2.35 -5.58
N LEU A 597 6.41 1.28 -6.03
CA LEU A 597 6.90 0.21 -5.15
C LEU A 597 7.95 0.68 -4.11
N GLY A 598 8.64 1.80 -4.35
CA GLY A 598 9.64 2.33 -3.41
C GLY A 598 9.02 2.72 -2.07
N VAL A 599 7.95 3.52 -2.13
CA VAL A 599 7.12 3.91 -0.97
C VAL A 599 6.56 2.68 -0.25
N VAL A 600 6.05 1.72 -1.02
CA VAL A 600 5.51 0.49 -0.45
C VAL A 600 6.58 -0.35 0.25
N LYS A 601 7.78 -0.47 -0.34
CA LYS A 601 8.92 -1.18 0.27
C LYS A 601 9.30 -0.57 1.62
N ILE A 602 9.36 0.76 1.71
CA ILE A 602 9.67 1.45 2.97
C ILE A 602 8.62 1.11 4.03
N ARG A 603 7.33 1.27 3.72
CA ARG A 603 6.25 0.97 4.66
C ARG A 603 6.26 -0.48 5.15
N LEU A 604 6.48 -1.44 4.26
CA LEU A 604 6.57 -2.86 4.61
C LEU A 604 7.81 -3.16 5.48
N ARG A 605 8.96 -2.57 5.15
CA ARG A 605 10.18 -2.69 5.98
C ARG A 605 9.98 -2.09 7.36
N SER A 606 9.34 -0.91 7.46
CA SER A 606 9.03 -0.27 8.75
C SER A 606 8.11 -1.14 9.60
N MET A 607 7.07 -1.73 9.01
CA MET A 607 6.18 -2.66 9.71
C MET A 607 6.95 -3.86 10.27
N LEU A 608 7.72 -4.55 9.43
CA LEU A 608 8.47 -5.74 9.84
C LEU A 608 9.51 -5.42 10.92
N ALA A 609 10.20 -4.29 10.79
CA ALA A 609 11.19 -3.87 11.76
C ALA A 609 10.57 -3.48 13.11
N ALA A 610 9.40 -2.82 13.12
CA ALA A 610 8.66 -2.52 14.35
C ALA A 610 8.19 -3.78 15.07
N ILE A 611 7.71 -4.79 14.33
CA ILE A 611 7.31 -6.09 14.88
C ILE A 611 8.51 -6.81 15.51
N GLU A 612 9.67 -6.78 14.85
CA GLU A 612 10.89 -7.41 15.36
C GLU A 612 11.39 -6.72 16.63
N GLU A 613 11.33 -5.38 16.69
CA GLU A 613 11.70 -4.62 17.89
C GLU A 613 10.77 -4.94 19.07
N GLN A 614 9.45 -5.05 18.82
CA GLN A 614 8.47 -5.44 19.84
C GLN A 614 8.79 -6.84 20.41
N LYS A 615 9.17 -7.79 19.54
CA LYS A 615 9.60 -9.14 19.96
C LYS A 615 10.86 -9.12 20.81
N ARG A 616 11.89 -8.39 20.39
CA ARG A 616 13.16 -8.28 21.13
C ARG A 616 12.93 -7.74 22.54
N ARG A 617 12.08 -6.72 22.69
CA ARG A 617 11.73 -6.16 24.00
C ARG A 617 10.95 -7.15 24.86
N SER A 618 9.92 -7.82 24.32
CA SER A 618 9.17 -8.84 25.07
C SER A 618 10.01 -10.06 25.47
N ALA A 619 11.11 -10.35 24.76
CA ALA A 619 12.07 -11.37 25.20
C ALA A 619 12.92 -10.87 26.37
N HIS A 620 13.43 -9.64 26.29
CA HIS A 620 14.23 -9.02 27.35
C HIS A 620 13.45 -8.84 28.67
N GLU A 621 12.16 -8.46 28.60
CA GLU A 621 11.28 -8.34 29.76
C GLU A 621 10.93 -9.69 30.42
N LYS A 622 11.13 -10.83 29.74
CA LYS A 622 10.92 -12.17 30.31
C LYS A 622 12.19 -12.76 30.93
N GLU A 623 13.35 -12.23 30.56
CA GLU A 623 14.66 -12.63 31.10
C GLU A 623 15.05 -11.84 32.35
N GLN A 624 14.42 -10.68 32.58
CA GLN A 624 14.45 -9.91 33.82
C GLN A 624 13.35 -10.40 34.78
#